data_AF-A0A5K1EH00-F1
#
_entry.id   AF-A0A5K1EH00-F1
#
_cell.length_a   1.000
_cell.length_b   1.000
_cell.length_c   1.000
_cell.angle_alpha   90.00
_cell.angle_beta   90.00
_cell.angle_gamma   90.00
#
_symmetry.space_group_name_H-M   'P 1'
#
loop_
_entity.id
_entity.type
_entity.pdbx_description
1 polymer ?
#
loop_
_entity_poly.entity_id
_entity_poly.type
_entity_poly.pdbx_seq_one_letter_code
_entity_poly.pdbx_strand_id
1 'polypeptide(L)'
;MTKARQIVKFIYNKQQALDIMRTYTKGKELKRPSATRLAFHFICLHSILKQEENLRFMIASNDWRLIEEVEKDHARDITYFIQNEDFWNMGKEIIMLVEPLVKVLKMVDGEGTTMRYLYETLDRAKEAIKTASKDNKKKYMPYWKIIDRQWTRNLHNPIHAIAAFLNPHLFWNKMVKMDEEVREVLDIVTRKLVPREDYSEIANELVKYHNKDPTLFCERLAMTVIQTAHP
;
A
#
# COMPACT_ATOMS: atom_id res chain seq x y z
N MET A 1 4.96 -15.27 7.34
CA MET A 1 5.61 -15.31 6.01
C MET A 1 6.33 -16.63 5.72
N THR A 2 7.00 -17.26 6.70
CA THR A 2 7.76 -18.51 6.49
C THR A 2 6.92 -19.67 5.94
N LYS A 3 5.69 -19.87 6.45
CA LYS A 3 4.75 -20.90 6.00
C LYS A 3 4.38 -20.77 4.52
N ALA A 4 3.98 -19.57 4.09
CA ALA A 4 3.67 -19.28 2.68
C ALA A 4 4.84 -19.63 1.74
N ARG A 5 6.07 -19.29 2.15
CA ARG A 5 7.28 -19.66 1.41
C ARG A 5 7.51 -21.17 1.36
N GLN A 6 7.26 -21.89 2.45
CA GLN A 6 7.37 -23.35 2.49
C GLN A 6 6.39 -24.03 1.51
N ILE A 7 5.13 -23.58 1.50
CA ILE A 7 4.11 -24.07 0.55
C ILE A 7 4.59 -23.90 -0.89
N VAL A 8 4.97 -22.68 -1.27
CA VAL A 8 5.40 -22.38 -2.64
C VAL A 8 6.68 -23.14 -3.00
N LYS A 9 7.65 -23.23 -2.08
CA LYS A 9 8.90 -23.98 -2.30
C LYS A 9 8.62 -25.47 -2.52
N PHE A 10 7.75 -26.08 -1.71
CA PHE A 10 7.42 -27.49 -1.85
C PHE A 10 6.74 -27.77 -3.20
N ILE A 11 5.68 -27.02 -3.53
CA ILE A 11 4.91 -27.19 -4.77
C ILE A 11 5.81 -27.09 -5.99
N TYR A 12 6.67 -26.06 -6.07
CA TYR A 12 7.51 -25.88 -7.26
C TYR A 12 8.74 -26.78 -7.32
N ASN A 13 9.15 -27.41 -6.22
CA ASN A 13 10.28 -28.35 -6.21
C ASN A 13 9.85 -29.79 -6.56
N LYS A 14 8.55 -30.08 -6.54
CA LYS A 14 8.00 -31.41 -6.78
C LYS A 14 7.10 -31.37 -8.01
N GLN A 15 7.53 -31.98 -9.11
CA GLN A 15 6.82 -31.90 -10.39
C GLN A 15 5.36 -32.35 -10.28
N GLN A 16 5.10 -33.46 -9.59
CA GLN A 16 3.75 -33.95 -9.35
C GLN A 16 2.88 -32.94 -8.58
N ALA A 17 3.42 -32.31 -7.53
CA ALA A 17 2.71 -31.31 -6.75
C ALA A 17 2.39 -30.05 -7.59
N LEU A 18 3.33 -29.64 -8.44
CA LEU A 18 3.15 -28.52 -9.36
C LEU A 18 2.05 -28.80 -10.39
N ASP A 19 2.03 -29.99 -10.97
CA ASP A 19 1.06 -30.37 -12.00
C ASP A 19 -0.36 -30.47 -11.42
N ILE A 20 -0.49 -31.07 -10.23
CA ILE A 20 -1.76 -31.11 -9.50
C ILE A 20 -2.22 -29.69 -9.16
N MET A 21 -1.34 -28.83 -8.63
CA MET A 21 -1.68 -27.43 -8.34
C MET A 21 -2.22 -26.72 -9.57
N ARG A 22 -1.55 -26.85 -10.72
CA ARG A 22 -1.99 -26.23 -11.99
C ARG A 22 -3.36 -26.75 -12.45
N THR A 23 -3.66 -28.03 -12.24
CA THR A 23 -4.99 -28.58 -12.53
C THR A 23 -6.07 -27.88 -11.70
N TYR A 24 -5.87 -27.76 -10.38
CA TYR A 24 -6.85 -27.13 -9.49
C TYR A 24 -6.94 -25.61 -9.65
N THR A 25 -5.84 -24.94 -9.99
CA THR A 25 -5.81 -23.48 -10.17
C THR A 25 -6.10 -23.04 -11.61
N LYS A 26 -6.40 -23.98 -12.52
CA LYS A 26 -6.61 -23.73 -13.97
C LYS A 26 -5.41 -23.02 -14.60
N GLY A 27 -4.21 -23.49 -14.27
CA GLY A 27 -2.94 -22.96 -14.76
C GLY A 27 -2.48 -21.65 -14.11
N LYS A 28 -3.18 -21.15 -13.08
CA LYS A 28 -2.75 -19.93 -12.37
C LYS A 28 -1.55 -20.21 -11.46
N GLU A 29 -0.45 -19.54 -11.75
CA GLU A 29 0.80 -19.72 -11.00
C GLU A 29 0.83 -18.94 -9.68
N LEU A 30 1.38 -19.57 -8.63
CA LEU A 30 1.73 -18.91 -7.38
C LEU A 30 2.99 -18.07 -7.55
N LYS A 31 3.06 -16.89 -6.92
CA LYS A 31 4.23 -16.02 -7.05
C LYS A 31 5.36 -16.50 -6.13
N ARG A 32 6.53 -16.77 -6.70
CA ARG A 32 7.71 -17.23 -5.96
C ARG A 32 8.38 -16.07 -5.20
N PRO A 33 8.81 -16.29 -3.95
CA PRO A 33 9.63 -15.30 -3.24
C PRO A 33 11.05 -15.25 -3.83
N SER A 34 11.55 -14.05 -4.16
CA SER A 34 12.96 -13.82 -4.48
C SER A 34 13.66 -13.07 -3.33
N ALA A 35 14.99 -13.17 -3.25
CA ALA A 35 15.77 -12.65 -2.12
C ALA A 35 15.81 -11.11 -2.02
N THR A 36 15.50 -10.39 -3.10
CA THR A 36 15.99 -9.01 -3.30
C THR A 36 14.98 -7.88 -3.18
N ARG A 37 13.69 -8.12 -2.87
CA ARG A 37 12.71 -7.01 -2.77
C ARG A 37 11.67 -7.21 -1.65
N LEU A 38 11.52 -6.17 -0.81
CA LEU A 38 10.61 -6.09 0.35
C LEU A 38 9.17 -6.54 0.07
N ALA A 39 8.64 -6.26 -1.13
CA ALA A 39 7.26 -6.57 -1.50
C ALA A 39 7.01 -8.05 -1.89
N PHE A 40 8.05 -8.87 -2.14
CA PHE A 40 7.82 -10.22 -2.68
C PHE A 40 7.21 -11.19 -1.67
N HIS A 41 7.52 -11.04 -0.38
CA HIS A 41 6.85 -11.81 0.66
C HIS A 41 5.34 -11.53 0.63
N PHE A 42 4.95 -10.26 0.56
CA PHE A 42 3.54 -9.85 0.41
C PHE A 42 2.92 -10.42 -0.86
N ILE A 43 3.58 -10.30 -2.01
CA ILE A 43 3.09 -10.81 -3.31
C ILE A 43 2.90 -12.34 -3.27
N CYS A 44 3.84 -13.07 -2.67
CA CYS A 44 3.77 -14.52 -2.48
C CYS A 44 2.53 -14.90 -1.65
N LEU A 45 2.37 -14.31 -0.46
CA LEU A 45 1.22 -14.56 0.39
C LEU A 45 -0.10 -14.21 -0.32
N HIS A 46 -0.16 -13.04 -0.95
CA HIS A 46 -1.33 -12.58 -1.69
C HIS A 46 -1.72 -13.56 -2.81
N SER A 47 -0.74 -14.13 -3.53
CA SER A 47 -1.01 -15.12 -4.57
C SER A 47 -1.59 -16.43 -4.04
N ILE A 48 -1.16 -16.87 -2.86
CA ILE A 48 -1.71 -18.05 -2.17
C ILE A 48 -3.15 -17.79 -1.73
N LEU A 49 -3.40 -16.65 -1.09
CA LEU A 49 -4.75 -16.27 -0.62
C LEU A 49 -5.76 -16.15 -1.77
N LYS A 50 -5.32 -15.69 -2.95
CA LYS A 50 -6.15 -15.68 -4.17
C LYS A 50 -6.53 -17.06 -4.68
N GLN A 51 -5.86 -18.12 -4.22
CA GLN A 51 -6.11 -19.50 -4.62
C GLN A 51 -6.56 -20.37 -3.44
N GLU A 52 -7.03 -19.77 -2.33
CA GLU A 52 -7.40 -20.49 -1.10
C GLU A 52 -8.28 -21.72 -1.36
N GLU A 53 -9.42 -21.51 -2.01
CA GLU A 53 -10.39 -22.58 -2.28
C GLU A 53 -9.79 -23.69 -3.16
N ASN A 54 -9.10 -23.31 -4.24
CA ASN A 54 -8.46 -24.26 -5.14
C ASN A 54 -7.38 -25.08 -4.43
N LEU A 55 -6.58 -24.44 -3.57
CA LEU A 55 -5.54 -25.12 -2.79
C LEU A 55 -6.15 -26.05 -1.74
N ARG A 56 -7.29 -25.69 -1.14
CA ARG A 56 -8.04 -26.58 -0.23
C ARG A 56 -8.59 -27.81 -0.96
N PHE A 57 -9.14 -27.63 -2.17
CA PHE A 57 -9.58 -28.78 -2.98
C PHE A 57 -8.41 -29.65 -3.42
N MET A 58 -7.28 -29.02 -3.77
CA MET A 58 -6.05 -29.71 -4.15
C MET A 58 -5.60 -30.67 -3.05
N ILE A 59 -5.46 -30.20 -1.81
CA ILE A 59 -4.99 -31.05 -0.70
C ILE A 59 -6.00 -32.13 -0.27
N ALA A 60 -7.28 -31.95 -0.57
CA ALA A 60 -8.33 -32.91 -0.26
C ALA A 60 -8.45 -34.03 -1.32
N SER A 61 -7.71 -33.92 -2.42
CA SER A 61 -7.75 -34.85 -3.54
C SER A 61 -7.03 -36.17 -3.27
N ASN A 62 -7.42 -37.22 -3.98
CA ASN A 62 -6.69 -38.49 -3.96
C ASN A 62 -5.27 -38.34 -4.56
N ASP A 63 -5.11 -37.46 -5.55
CA ASP A 63 -3.79 -37.21 -6.16
C ASP A 63 -2.80 -36.62 -5.14
N TRP A 64 -3.28 -35.76 -4.23
CA TRP A 64 -2.44 -35.23 -3.16
C TRP A 64 -2.11 -36.27 -2.09
N ARG A 65 -3.02 -37.20 -1.79
CA ARG A 65 -2.74 -38.32 -0.86
C ARG A 65 -1.55 -39.17 -1.32
N LEU A 66 -1.43 -39.40 -2.62
CA LEU A 66 -0.26 -40.10 -3.20
C LEU A 66 1.05 -39.34 -2.92
N ILE A 67 1.01 -38.00 -2.96
CA ILE A 67 2.17 -37.18 -2.59
C ILE A 67 2.48 -37.32 -1.09
N GLU A 68 1.47 -37.33 -0.22
CA GLU A 68 1.67 -37.52 1.22
C GLU A 68 2.28 -38.88 1.57
N GLU A 69 1.98 -39.93 0.82
CA GLU A 69 2.59 -41.26 0.99
C GLU A 69 4.09 -41.26 0.65
N VAL A 70 4.47 -40.54 -0.41
CA VAL A 70 5.86 -40.49 -0.93
C VAL A 70 6.72 -39.49 -0.15
N GLU A 71 6.24 -38.26 0.02
CA GLU A 71 6.99 -37.13 0.61
C GLU A 71 6.79 -37.00 2.13
N LYS A 72 5.87 -37.78 2.70
CA LYS A 72 5.62 -37.94 4.14
C LYS A 72 5.50 -36.60 4.88
N ASP A 73 6.45 -36.30 5.75
CA ASP A 73 6.36 -35.19 6.71
C ASP A 73 6.26 -33.82 6.02
N HIS A 74 6.98 -33.63 4.91
CA HIS A 74 6.95 -32.35 4.19
C HIS A 74 5.58 -32.06 3.57
N ALA A 75 4.94 -33.06 2.97
CA ALA A 75 3.61 -32.91 2.38
C ALA A 75 2.54 -32.72 3.46
N ARG A 76 2.65 -33.45 4.58
CA ARG A 76 1.75 -33.32 5.74
C ARG A 76 1.81 -31.93 6.36
N ASP A 77 2.99 -31.32 6.45
CA ASP A 77 3.13 -29.93 6.91
C ASP A 77 2.38 -28.95 5.99
N ILE A 78 2.47 -29.14 4.67
CA ILE A 78 1.75 -28.31 3.70
C ILE A 78 0.24 -28.50 3.83
N THR A 79 -0.23 -29.74 3.95
CA THR A 79 -1.64 -30.06 4.21
C THR A 79 -2.12 -29.38 5.48
N TYR A 80 -1.37 -29.50 6.57
CA TYR A 80 -1.69 -28.86 7.85
C TYR A 80 -1.80 -27.34 7.71
N PHE A 81 -0.88 -26.68 7.00
CA PHE A 81 -0.95 -25.23 6.78
C PHE A 81 -2.18 -24.82 5.96
N ILE A 82 -2.53 -25.59 4.92
CA ILE A 82 -3.67 -25.27 4.03
C ILE A 82 -5.01 -25.60 4.69
N GLN A 83 -5.09 -26.58 5.59
CA GLN A 83 -6.32 -26.87 6.36
C GLN A 83 -6.54 -25.93 7.54
N ASN A 84 -5.47 -25.30 8.05
CA ASN A 84 -5.55 -24.44 9.23
C ASN A 84 -6.22 -23.09 8.91
N GLU A 85 -7.40 -22.83 9.46
CA GLU A 85 -8.12 -21.57 9.30
C GLU A 85 -7.33 -20.33 9.75
N ASP A 86 -6.52 -20.47 10.80
CA ASP A 86 -5.72 -19.35 11.31
C ASP A 86 -4.67 -18.91 10.29
N PHE A 87 -4.14 -19.82 9.47
CA PHE A 87 -3.22 -19.45 8.38
C PHE A 87 -3.90 -18.49 7.40
N TRP A 88 -5.13 -18.78 7.00
CA TRP A 88 -5.90 -17.96 6.07
C TRP A 88 -6.34 -16.65 6.69
N ASN A 89 -6.86 -16.70 7.93
CA ASN A 89 -7.33 -15.52 8.65
C ASN A 89 -6.20 -14.54 8.94
N MET A 90 -5.06 -15.02 9.46
CA MET A 90 -3.87 -14.18 9.65
C MET A 90 -3.34 -13.66 8.31
N GLY A 91 -3.35 -14.49 7.26
CA GLY A 91 -2.92 -14.08 5.93
C GLY A 91 -3.75 -12.91 5.39
N LYS A 92 -5.08 -13.02 5.48
CA LYS A 92 -6.03 -11.97 5.09
C LYS A 92 -5.81 -10.69 5.90
N GLU A 93 -5.63 -10.81 7.22
CA GLU A 93 -5.33 -9.65 8.09
C GLU A 93 -4.02 -8.96 7.67
N ILE A 94 -2.95 -9.71 7.40
CA ILE A 94 -1.68 -9.15 6.90
C ILE A 94 -1.87 -8.41 5.58
N ILE A 95 -2.58 -9.01 4.60
CA ILE A 95 -2.83 -8.34 3.32
C ILE A 95 -3.58 -7.04 3.54
N MET A 96 -4.64 -7.07 4.34
CA MET A 96 -5.48 -5.92 4.60
C MET A 96 -4.71 -4.75 5.24
N LEU A 97 -3.75 -5.03 6.12
CA LEU A 97 -2.93 -4.02 6.80
C LEU A 97 -1.75 -3.51 5.96
N VAL A 98 -1.16 -4.38 5.12
CA VAL A 98 0.06 -4.05 4.36
C VAL A 98 -0.25 -3.53 2.96
N GLU A 99 -1.38 -3.91 2.36
CA GLU A 99 -1.76 -3.49 1.01
C GLU A 99 -1.80 -1.97 0.82
N PRO A 100 -2.36 -1.16 1.76
CA PRO A 100 -2.33 0.30 1.62
C PRO A 100 -0.91 0.85 1.48
N LEU A 101 0.05 0.32 2.23
CA LEU A 101 1.45 0.74 2.15
C LEU A 101 2.12 0.29 0.85
N VAL A 102 1.80 -0.91 0.36
CA VAL A 102 2.27 -1.37 -0.96
C VAL A 102 1.74 -0.48 -2.08
N LYS A 103 0.52 0.06 -1.96
CA LYS A 103 -0.02 1.03 -2.91
C LYS A 103 0.75 2.35 -2.88
N VAL A 104 1.06 2.87 -1.69
CA VAL A 104 1.94 4.06 -1.53
C VAL A 104 3.28 3.82 -2.20
N LEU A 105 3.94 2.69 -1.92
CA LEU A 105 5.25 2.35 -2.51
C LEU A 105 5.20 2.27 -4.04
N LYS A 106 4.19 1.59 -4.59
CA LYS A 106 4.01 1.51 -6.05
C LYS A 106 3.80 2.87 -6.70
N MET A 107 3.11 3.79 -6.02
CA MET A 107 2.93 5.16 -6.51
C MET A 107 4.28 5.87 -6.58
N VAL A 108 5.09 5.85 -5.52
CA VAL A 108 6.39 6.53 -5.52
C VAL A 108 7.45 5.85 -6.40
N ASP A 109 7.35 4.54 -6.61
CA ASP A 109 8.22 3.79 -7.54
C ASP A 109 7.83 4.00 -9.03
N GLY A 110 6.69 4.64 -9.30
CA GLY A 110 6.21 4.91 -10.66
C GLY A 110 6.95 6.04 -11.37
N GLU A 111 6.77 6.13 -12.69
CA GLU A 111 7.30 7.24 -13.48
C GLU A 111 6.46 8.52 -13.26
N GLY A 112 7.10 9.65 -13.01
CA GLY A 112 6.46 10.96 -12.84
C GLY A 112 6.62 11.60 -11.46
N THR A 113 6.17 12.85 -11.30
CA THR A 113 6.28 13.59 -10.03
C THR A 113 5.20 13.18 -9.04
N THR A 114 5.55 12.31 -8.10
CA THR A 114 4.66 11.75 -7.06
C THR A 114 4.73 12.51 -5.73
N MET A 115 5.70 13.42 -5.60
CA MET A 115 5.97 14.21 -4.40
C MET A 115 4.73 14.91 -3.83
N ARG A 116 3.88 15.47 -4.71
CA ARG A 116 2.66 16.20 -4.33
C ARG A 116 1.52 15.30 -3.82
N TYR A 117 1.63 14.00 -4.00
CA TYR A 117 0.62 13.02 -3.58
C TYR A 117 1.03 12.22 -2.36
N LEU A 118 2.34 12.10 -2.10
CA LEU A 118 2.87 11.25 -1.04
C LEU A 118 2.26 11.55 0.34
N TYR A 119 2.14 12.82 0.72
CA TYR A 119 1.55 13.21 2.01
C TYR A 119 0.12 12.69 2.16
N GLU A 120 -0.74 13.01 1.20
CA GLU A 120 -2.15 12.60 1.19
C GLU A 120 -2.30 11.07 1.10
N THR A 121 -1.53 10.43 0.23
CA THR A 121 -1.64 8.98 -0.01
C THR A 121 -1.16 8.17 1.20
N LEU A 122 -0.20 8.69 1.97
CA LEU A 122 0.21 8.10 3.23
C LEU A 122 -0.86 8.26 4.31
N ASP A 123 -1.51 9.43 4.40
CA ASP A 123 -2.63 9.65 5.32
C ASP A 123 -3.82 8.72 4.99
N ARG A 124 -4.17 8.61 3.70
CA ARG A 124 -5.17 7.65 3.21
C ARG A 124 -4.80 6.21 3.55
N ALA A 125 -3.53 5.84 3.46
CA ALA A 125 -3.06 4.51 3.86
C ALA A 125 -3.22 4.27 5.37
N LYS A 126 -2.94 5.28 6.21
CA LYS A 126 -3.17 5.21 7.66
C LYS A 126 -4.66 5.01 7.97
N GLU A 127 -5.55 5.78 7.35
CA GLU A 127 -6.99 5.63 7.54
C GLU A 127 -7.49 4.25 7.04
N ALA A 128 -7.00 3.76 5.90
CA ALA A 128 -7.35 2.43 5.41
C ALA A 128 -6.95 1.32 6.41
N ILE A 129 -5.78 1.42 7.06
CA ILE A 129 -5.33 0.47 8.10
C ILE A 129 -6.24 0.54 9.34
N LYS A 130 -6.68 1.74 9.73
CA LYS A 130 -7.59 1.96 10.85
C LYS A 130 -8.98 1.36 10.56
N THR A 131 -9.54 1.61 9.39
CA THR A 131 -10.80 1.01 8.94
C THR A 131 -10.71 -0.51 8.85
N ALA A 132 -9.63 -1.04 8.26
CA ALA A 132 -9.33 -2.47 8.20
C ALA A 132 -9.29 -3.11 9.61
N SER A 133 -8.83 -2.35 10.60
CA SER A 133 -8.80 -2.76 12.01
C SER A 133 -10.12 -2.54 12.76
N LYS A 134 -11.20 -2.18 12.06
CA LYS A 134 -12.51 -1.80 12.65
C LYS A 134 -12.37 -0.76 13.75
N ASP A 135 -11.52 0.25 13.52
CA ASP A 135 -11.22 1.34 14.46
C ASP A 135 -10.66 0.87 15.82
N ASN A 136 -10.21 -0.39 15.91
CA ASN A 136 -9.56 -0.89 17.11
C ASN A 136 -8.16 -0.29 17.25
N LYS A 137 -8.05 0.75 18.07
CA LYS A 137 -6.79 1.47 18.34
C LYS A 137 -5.64 0.56 18.74
N LYS A 138 -5.89 -0.52 19.50
CA LYS A 138 -4.83 -1.46 19.90
C LYS A 138 -4.24 -2.22 18.70
N LYS A 139 -5.05 -2.44 17.64
CA LYS A 139 -4.62 -3.12 16.42
C LYS A 139 -3.88 -2.19 15.46
N TYR A 140 -4.41 -1.01 15.12
CA TYR A 140 -3.80 -0.17 14.08
C TYR A 140 -2.69 0.76 14.59
N MET A 141 -2.73 1.19 15.86
CA MET A 141 -1.78 2.18 16.38
C MET A 141 -0.31 1.74 16.30
N PRO A 142 0.05 0.46 16.53
CA PRO A 142 1.43 0.01 16.30
C PRO A 142 1.92 0.25 14.87
N TYR A 143 1.05 0.05 13.87
CA TYR A 143 1.38 0.29 12.46
C TYR A 143 1.52 1.79 12.17
N TRP A 144 0.60 2.62 12.68
CA TRP A 144 0.72 4.07 12.57
C TRP A 144 2.03 4.57 13.18
N LYS A 145 2.41 4.09 14.36
CA LYS A 145 3.70 4.45 14.98
C LYS A 145 4.92 4.07 14.12
N ILE A 146 4.86 2.94 13.41
CA ILE A 146 5.93 2.54 12.48
C ILE A 146 5.95 3.48 11.28
N ILE A 147 4.78 3.78 10.71
CA ILE A 147 4.63 4.71 9.58
C ILE A 147 5.13 6.09 9.96
N ASP A 148 4.67 6.65 11.08
CA ASP A 148 5.05 7.97 11.57
C ASP A 148 6.54 8.04 11.86
N ARG A 149 7.13 7.01 12.47
CA ARG A 149 8.57 6.93 12.67
C ARG A 149 9.33 6.93 11.34
N GLN A 150 8.85 6.20 10.35
CA GLN A 150 9.49 6.13 9.03
C GLN A 150 9.33 7.45 8.27
N TRP A 151 8.16 8.09 8.39
CA TRP A 151 7.88 9.43 7.90
C TRP A 151 8.91 10.39 8.49
N THR A 152 8.91 10.62 9.82
CA THR A 152 9.83 11.56 10.50
C THR A 152 11.31 11.31 10.20
N ARG A 153 11.75 10.05 10.09
CA ARG A 153 13.18 9.74 9.90
C ARG A 153 13.67 9.87 8.46
N ASN A 154 12.84 9.52 7.48
CA ASN A 154 13.33 9.26 6.12
C ASN A 154 12.55 10.00 5.03
N LEU A 155 11.29 10.40 5.30
CA LEU A 155 10.40 10.98 4.29
C LEU A 155 9.84 12.35 4.71
N HIS A 156 10.00 12.76 5.97
CA HIS A 156 9.52 14.03 6.49
C HIS A 156 10.40 15.12 5.92
N ASN A 157 9.89 15.71 4.86
CA ASN A 157 10.35 16.96 4.33
C ASN A 157 9.13 17.88 4.25
N PRO A 158 9.19 19.09 4.84
CA PRO A 158 8.19 20.15 4.66
C PRO A 158 7.66 20.26 3.22
N ILE A 159 8.51 20.00 2.23
CA ILE A 159 8.16 20.04 0.82
C ILE A 159 6.99 19.10 0.46
N HIS A 160 6.86 17.90 1.06
CA HIS A 160 5.77 16.99 0.73
C HIS A 160 4.40 17.50 1.17
N ALA A 161 4.32 18.04 2.39
CA ALA A 161 3.09 18.63 2.93
C ALA A 161 2.68 19.87 2.13
N ILE A 162 3.63 20.75 1.80
CA ILE A 162 3.37 21.91 0.93
C ILE A 162 2.98 21.51 -0.47
N ALA A 163 3.67 20.56 -1.09
CA ALA A 163 3.37 20.14 -2.45
C ALA A 163 1.95 19.56 -2.53
N ALA A 164 1.49 18.87 -1.48
CA ALA A 164 0.13 18.38 -1.38
C ALA A 164 -0.88 19.53 -1.14
N PHE A 165 -0.55 20.51 -0.29
CA PHE A 165 -1.38 21.69 -0.06
C PHE A 165 -1.53 22.58 -1.31
N LEU A 166 -0.44 22.85 -2.03
CA LEU A 166 -0.42 23.68 -3.25
C LEU A 166 -0.95 22.94 -4.49
N ASN A 167 -1.37 21.68 -4.35
CA ASN A 167 -2.06 20.95 -5.40
C ASN A 167 -3.56 21.24 -5.33
N PRO A 168 -4.14 22.04 -6.27
CA PRO A 168 -5.53 22.45 -6.17
C PRO A 168 -6.47 21.25 -6.21
N HIS A 169 -6.13 20.19 -6.95
CA HIS A 169 -6.93 18.96 -6.97
C HIS A 169 -7.09 18.35 -5.57
N LEU A 170 -6.02 18.28 -4.78
CA LEU A 170 -6.07 17.67 -3.46
C LEU A 170 -6.72 18.59 -2.44
N PHE A 171 -6.30 19.85 -2.42
CA PHE A 171 -6.76 20.81 -1.43
C PHE A 171 -8.24 21.21 -1.64
N TRP A 172 -8.62 21.56 -2.87
CA TRP A 172 -9.98 22.01 -3.16
C TRP A 172 -11.02 20.89 -3.10
N ASN A 173 -10.62 19.63 -3.29
CA ASN A 173 -11.46 18.46 -3.05
C ASN A 173 -11.40 17.94 -1.61
N LYS A 174 -10.78 18.70 -0.69
CA LYS A 174 -10.69 18.40 0.75
C LYS A 174 -9.98 17.07 1.07
N MET A 175 -9.10 16.60 0.18
CA MET A 175 -8.25 15.44 0.42
C MET A 175 -7.06 15.80 1.32
N VAL A 176 -6.62 17.07 1.28
CA VAL A 176 -5.61 17.64 2.19
C VAL A 176 -6.26 18.76 2.98
N LYS A 177 -5.95 18.84 4.27
CA LYS A 177 -6.39 19.91 5.15
C LYS A 177 -5.22 20.82 5.47
N MET A 178 -5.53 22.09 5.73
CA MET A 178 -4.58 23.00 6.36
C MET A 178 -4.57 22.72 7.87
N ASP A 179 -3.83 21.70 8.26
CA ASP A 179 -3.58 21.32 9.66
C ASP A 179 -2.39 22.10 10.24
N GLU A 180 -1.98 21.78 11.46
CA GLU A 180 -0.85 22.44 12.12
C GLU A 180 0.47 22.19 11.37
N GLU A 181 0.71 20.96 10.93
CA GLU A 181 1.91 20.59 10.16
C GLU A 181 2.02 21.39 8.86
N VAL A 182 0.94 21.47 8.07
CA VAL A 182 0.92 22.25 6.82
C VAL A 182 1.15 23.74 7.10
N ARG A 183 0.59 24.30 8.18
CA ARG A 183 0.80 25.72 8.54
C ARG A 183 2.24 26.02 8.92
N GLU A 184 2.84 25.20 9.78
CA GLU A 184 4.24 25.37 10.20
C GLU A 184 5.18 25.28 9.00
N VAL A 185 4.93 24.31 8.13
CA VAL A 185 5.67 24.10 6.90
C VAL A 185 5.53 25.29 5.95
N LEU A 186 4.32 25.83 5.76
CA LEU A 186 4.04 27.01 4.93
C LEU A 186 4.79 28.25 5.43
N ASP A 187 4.80 28.47 6.75
CA ASP A 187 5.57 29.56 7.36
C ASP A 187 7.09 29.37 7.12
N ILE A 188 7.62 28.16 7.32
CA ILE A 188 9.03 27.85 7.07
C ILE A 188 9.40 28.12 5.60
N VAL A 189 8.59 27.68 4.65
CA VAL A 189 8.88 27.86 3.22
C VAL A 189 8.74 29.30 2.79
N THR A 190 7.72 30.02 3.27
CA THR A 190 7.58 31.46 3.02
C THR A 190 8.82 32.20 3.50
N ARG A 191 9.29 31.92 4.73
CA ARG A 191 10.51 32.54 5.28
C ARG A 191 11.80 32.21 4.53
N LYS A 192 11.84 31.07 3.82
CA LYS A 192 13.04 30.61 3.11
C LYS A 192 13.07 30.99 1.64
N LEU A 193 11.92 31.05 0.98
CA LEU A 193 11.82 31.21 -0.47
C LEU A 193 11.32 32.59 -0.91
N VAL A 194 10.72 33.36 -0.02
CA VAL A 194 10.08 34.64 -0.34
C VAL A 194 10.85 35.78 0.32
N PRO A 195 11.18 36.87 -0.40
CA PRO A 195 11.67 38.10 0.21
C PRO A 195 10.66 38.69 1.20
N ARG A 196 11.15 39.35 2.27
CA ARG A 196 10.25 39.87 3.32
C ARG A 196 9.27 40.93 2.80
N GLU A 197 9.67 41.74 1.82
CA GLU A 197 8.77 42.71 1.17
C GLU A 197 7.54 42.05 0.52
N ASP A 198 7.68 40.82 0.02
CA ASP A 198 6.63 40.13 -0.75
C ASP A 198 5.68 39.30 0.12
N TYR A 199 5.88 39.24 1.44
CA TYR A 199 5.06 38.43 2.35
C TYR A 199 3.58 38.77 2.28
N SER A 200 3.25 40.06 2.16
CA SER A 200 1.86 40.51 2.06
C SER A 200 1.22 40.05 0.75
N GLU A 201 1.98 40.00 -0.34
CA GLU A 201 1.47 39.57 -1.65
C GLU A 201 1.20 38.07 -1.65
N ILE A 202 2.14 37.27 -1.13
CA ILE A 202 1.95 35.82 -0.96
C ILE A 202 0.76 35.52 -0.06
N ALA A 203 0.59 36.26 1.04
CA ALA A 203 -0.57 36.08 1.91
C ALA A 203 -1.90 36.33 1.17
N ASN A 204 -1.96 37.38 0.33
CA ASN A 204 -3.13 37.68 -0.48
C ASN A 204 -3.40 36.58 -1.52
N GLU A 205 -2.37 36.08 -2.20
CA GLU A 205 -2.50 34.98 -3.17
C GLU A 205 -2.95 33.67 -2.49
N LEU A 206 -2.46 33.38 -1.29
CA LEU A 206 -2.91 32.23 -0.51
C LEU A 206 -4.38 32.34 -0.08
N VAL A 207 -4.87 33.54 0.24
CA VAL A 207 -6.30 33.78 0.52
C VAL A 207 -7.15 33.51 -0.72
N LYS A 208 -6.73 34.02 -1.89
CA LYS A 208 -7.40 33.72 -3.18
C LYS A 208 -7.41 32.22 -3.47
N TYR A 209 -6.26 31.56 -3.31
CA TYR A 209 -6.13 30.11 -3.49
C TYR A 209 -7.06 29.34 -2.55
N HIS A 210 -7.12 29.74 -1.28
CA HIS A 210 -7.98 29.12 -0.28
C HIS A 210 -9.47 29.22 -0.65
N ASN A 211 -9.88 30.39 -1.16
CA ASN A 211 -11.26 30.68 -1.52
C ASN A 211 -11.66 30.19 -2.91
N LYS A 212 -10.75 29.53 -3.65
CA LYS A 212 -10.95 29.13 -5.05
C LYS A 212 -11.35 30.32 -5.93
N ASP A 213 -10.66 31.44 -5.75
CA ASP A 213 -10.93 32.66 -6.51
C ASP A 213 -10.92 32.35 -8.02
N PRO A 214 -11.97 32.74 -8.77
CA PRO A 214 -12.11 32.40 -10.19
C PRO A 214 -11.02 33.03 -11.08
N THR A 215 -10.27 34.00 -10.57
CA THR A 215 -9.11 34.57 -11.29
C THR A 215 -7.92 33.63 -11.32
N LEU A 216 -7.84 32.65 -10.42
CA LEU A 216 -6.77 31.65 -10.38
C LEU A 216 -7.10 30.43 -11.24
N PHE A 217 -6.08 29.90 -11.93
CA PHE A 217 -6.19 28.68 -12.76
C PHE A 217 -7.32 28.74 -13.80
N CYS A 218 -7.61 29.93 -14.33
CA CYS A 218 -8.73 30.20 -15.23
C CYS A 218 -8.58 29.64 -16.65
N GLU A 219 -7.38 29.22 -17.04
CA GLU A 219 -7.16 28.60 -18.34
C GLU A 219 -7.72 27.17 -18.42
N ARG A 220 -8.25 26.80 -19.60
CA ARG A 220 -8.82 25.47 -19.85
C ARG A 220 -7.86 24.33 -19.53
N LEU A 221 -6.57 24.49 -19.83
CA LEU A 221 -5.55 23.49 -19.52
C LEU A 221 -5.35 23.35 -18.02
N ALA A 222 -5.25 24.46 -17.27
CA ALA A 222 -5.14 24.45 -15.82
C ALA A 222 -6.35 23.76 -15.18
N MET A 223 -7.57 24.08 -15.63
CA MET A 223 -8.80 23.43 -15.16
C MET A 223 -8.84 21.93 -15.47
N THR A 224 -8.34 21.51 -16.64
CA THR A 224 -8.25 20.09 -17.01
C THR A 224 -7.24 19.35 -16.13
N VAL A 225 -6.08 19.96 -15.83
CA VAL A 225 -5.05 19.39 -14.95
C VAL A 225 -5.54 19.29 -13.50
N ILE A 226 -6.35 20.24 -13.03
CA ILE A 226 -6.98 20.16 -11.70
C ILE A 226 -8.00 19.03 -11.63
N GLN A 227 -8.66 18.67 -12.73
CA GLN A 227 -9.64 17.58 -12.76
C GLN A 227 -9.01 16.20 -13.00
N THR A 228 -7.83 16.15 -13.60
CA THR A 228 -7.11 14.91 -13.88
C THR A 228 -6.18 14.56 -12.73
N ALA A 229 -6.65 13.65 -11.86
CA ALA A 229 -5.79 13.07 -10.84
C ALA A 229 -4.74 12.17 -11.53
N HIS A 230 -3.46 12.33 -11.16
CA HIS A 230 -2.53 11.21 -11.29
C HIS A 230 -2.93 10.16 -10.23
N PRO A 231 -3.05 8.89 -10.59
CA PRO A 231 -3.46 7.81 -9.68
C PRO A 231 -2.43 7.53 -8.58
#